data_AF-S5XPQ7-F1
#
_entry.id   AF-S5XPQ7-F1
#
_cell.length_a   1.000
_cell.length_b   1.000
_cell.length_c   1.000
_cell.angle_alpha   90.00
_cell.angle_beta   90.00
_cell.angle_gamma   90.00
#
_symmetry.space_group_name_H-M   'P 1'
#
loop_
_entity.id
_entity.type
_entity.pdbx_description
1 polymer ?
#
loop_
_entity_poly.entity_id
_entity_poly.type
_entity_poly.pdbx_seq_one_letter_code
_entity_poly.pdbx_strand_id
1 'polypeptide(L)'
;MSRRFYDALRDALEATGWSIPTLCREAGVPTTQITKFMQRGAKGERTSTNVDDAAKIANALGLTLDEMLGDDTASLRSEAVDLWRQLTDGERQILLAAARGQRAREDTSPTQSNASDPPEIQDDLDRA
;
A
#
# COMPACT_ATOMS: atom_id res chain seq x y z
N MET A 1 0.85 -2.67 -2.50
CA MET A 1 0.36 -1.29 -2.31
C MET A 1 1.56 -0.47 -1.85
N SER A 2 1.82 0.66 -2.50
CA SER A 2 2.88 1.58 -2.05
C SER A 2 2.57 2.06 -0.62
N ARG A 3 3.58 2.06 0.26
CA ARG A 3 3.42 2.48 1.65
C ARG A 3 3.17 3.99 1.72
N ARG A 4 2.55 4.49 2.79
CA ARG A 4 2.37 5.94 2.96
C ARG A 4 3.75 6.58 3.16
N PHE A 5 3.97 7.74 2.55
CA PHE A 5 5.22 8.51 2.72
C PHE A 5 5.52 8.80 4.20
N TYR A 6 4.50 8.98 5.04
CA TYR A 6 4.67 9.13 6.49
C TYR A 6 5.33 7.91 7.13
N ASP A 7 4.83 6.71 6.85
CA ASP A 7 5.37 5.47 7.41
C ASP A 7 6.77 5.22 6.86
N ALA A 8 7.00 5.51 5.58
CA ALA A 8 8.32 5.52 4.93
C ALA A 8 9.34 6.38 5.67
N LEU A 9 8.98 7.65 5.88
CA LEU A 9 9.86 8.61 6.50
C LEU A 9 10.12 8.29 7.97
N ARG A 10 9.10 7.86 8.72
CA ARG A 10 9.25 7.48 10.13
C ARG A 10 10.27 6.33 10.28
N ASP A 11 10.08 5.26 9.54
CA ASP A 11 10.94 4.08 9.67
C ASP A 11 12.38 4.38 9.20
N ALA A 12 12.55 5.23 8.18
CA ALA A 12 13.87 5.67 7.74
C ALA A 12 14.58 6.54 8.78
N LEU A 13 13.85 7.42 9.47
CA LEU A 13 14.39 8.22 10.59
C LEU A 13 14.79 7.33 11.77
N GLU A 14 14.01 6.29 12.06
CA GLU A 14 14.33 5.31 13.10
C GLU A 14 15.58 4.50 12.74
N ALA A 15 15.70 4.03 11.50
CA ALA A 15 16.83 3.25 11.04
C ALA A 15 18.15 4.07 11.00
N THR A 16 18.07 5.34 10.63
CA THR A 16 19.23 6.25 10.59
C THR A 16 19.57 6.88 11.94
N GLY A 17 18.63 6.89 12.88
CA GLY A 17 18.73 7.63 14.14
C GLY A 17 18.71 9.16 13.95
N TRP A 18 18.28 9.64 12.78
CA TRP A 18 18.32 11.08 12.48
C TRP A 18 17.15 11.83 13.14
N SER A 19 17.44 13.07 13.55
CA SER A 19 16.42 14.01 13.97
C SER A 19 15.78 14.70 12.76
N ILE A 20 14.52 15.15 12.88
CA ILE A 20 13.86 15.94 11.82
C ILE A 20 14.69 17.18 11.43
N PRO A 21 15.25 17.97 12.37
CA PRO A 21 16.12 19.09 12.01
C PRO A 21 17.36 18.67 11.19
N THR A 22 17.99 17.55 11.55
CA THR A 22 19.13 17.00 10.80
C THR A 22 18.71 16.69 9.38
N LEU A 23 17.67 15.88 9.20
CA LEU A 23 17.14 15.52 7.88
C LEU A 23 16.82 16.76 7.04
N CYS A 24 16.12 17.74 7.62
CA CYS A 24 15.69 18.93 6.89
C CYS A 24 16.87 19.78 6.42
N ARG A 25 17.95 19.83 7.21
CA ARG A 25 19.19 20.49 6.83
C ARG A 25 19.86 19.76 5.66
N GLU A 26 20.00 18.43 5.73
CA GLU A 26 20.61 17.65 4.66
C GLU A 26 19.76 17.68 3.36
N ALA A 27 18.43 17.65 3.48
CA ALA A 27 17.52 17.67 2.35
C ALA A 27 17.24 19.08 1.78
N GLY A 28 17.62 20.14 2.49
CA GLY A 28 17.33 21.52 2.09
C GLY A 28 15.84 21.85 2.07
N VAL A 29 15.05 21.30 3.00
CA VAL A 29 13.60 21.51 3.11
C VAL A 29 13.22 22.24 4.41
N PRO A 30 12.11 23.00 4.46
CA PRO A 30 11.72 23.72 5.66
C PRO A 30 11.33 22.79 6.82
N THR A 31 12.06 22.86 7.94
CA THR A 31 11.81 22.03 9.14
C THR A 31 10.36 22.11 9.64
N THR A 32 9.78 23.32 9.65
CA THR A 32 8.40 23.53 10.14
C THR A 32 7.36 22.77 9.33
N GLN A 33 7.57 22.62 8.01
CA GLN A 33 6.66 21.88 7.13
C GLN A 33 6.71 20.40 7.46
N ILE A 34 7.92 19.85 7.61
CA ILE A 34 8.13 18.42 7.90
C ILE A 34 7.67 18.08 9.31
N THR A 35 7.91 18.94 10.31
CA THR A 35 7.37 18.73 11.66
C THR A 35 5.84 18.67 11.67
N LYS A 36 5.16 19.61 10.99
CA LYS A 36 3.68 19.59 10.87
C LYS A 36 3.18 18.37 10.11
N PHE A 37 3.91 17.93 9.08
CA PHE A 37 3.62 16.71 8.35
C PHE A 37 3.69 15.48 9.29
N MET A 38 4.80 15.31 10.01
CA MET A 38 5.00 14.18 10.92
C MET A 38 3.97 14.16 12.06
N GLN A 39 3.63 15.32 12.62
CA GLN A 39 2.60 15.42 13.66
C GLN A 39 1.21 14.98 13.18
N ARG A 40 0.80 15.40 11.98
CA ARG A 40 -0.49 14.97 11.40
C ARG A 40 -0.49 13.49 11.06
N GLY A 41 0.60 13.00 10.46
CA GLY A 41 0.76 11.57 10.15
C GLY A 41 0.69 10.69 11.39
N ALA A 42 1.28 11.12 12.51
CA ALA A 42 1.22 10.40 13.78
C ALA A 42 -0.19 10.28 14.37
N LYS A 43 -1.11 11.19 14.03
CA LYS A 43 -2.53 11.11 14.40
C LYS A 43 -3.35 10.21 13.48
N GLY A 44 -2.72 9.57 12.49
CA GLY A 44 -3.39 8.78 11.48
C GLY A 44 -4.03 9.59 10.35
N GLU A 45 -3.95 10.94 10.39
CA GLU A 45 -4.52 11.81 9.37
C GLU A 45 -3.90 11.52 8.00
N ARG A 46 -4.71 11.59 6.93
CA ARG A 46 -4.22 11.46 5.56
C ARG A 46 -3.41 12.71 5.22
N THR A 47 -2.10 12.59 5.24
CA THR A 47 -1.17 13.68 4.93
C THR A 47 -0.30 13.32 3.73
N SER A 48 -0.01 14.32 2.90
CA SER A 48 0.90 14.25 1.77
C SER A 48 1.79 15.48 1.76
N THR A 49 2.95 15.35 1.12
CA THR A 49 3.82 16.48 0.74
C THR A 49 3.93 16.51 -0.77
N ASN A 50 4.46 17.60 -1.33
CA ASN A 50 4.74 17.66 -2.76
C ASN A 50 5.85 16.65 -3.15
N VAL A 51 5.91 16.29 -4.42
CA VAL A 51 6.85 15.28 -4.94
C VAL A 51 8.30 15.76 -4.82
N ASP A 52 8.56 17.05 -5.01
CA ASP A 52 9.92 17.61 -4.98
C ASP A 52 10.56 17.50 -3.58
N ASP A 53 9.82 17.86 -2.54
CA ASP A 53 10.27 17.75 -1.15
C ASP A 53 10.38 16.27 -0.74
N ALA A 54 9.45 15.43 -1.21
CA ALA A 54 9.52 13.99 -0.99
C ALA A 54 10.80 13.38 -1.59
N ALA A 55 11.14 13.75 -2.81
CA ALA A 55 12.34 13.29 -3.49
C ALA A 55 13.62 13.82 -2.82
N LYS A 56 13.67 15.10 -2.41
CA LYS A 56 14.80 15.65 -1.66
C LYS A 56 15.05 14.92 -0.35
N ILE A 57 13.97 14.63 0.39
CA ILE A 57 14.04 13.88 1.66
C ILE A 57 14.57 12.47 1.43
N ALA A 58 14.04 11.76 0.43
CA ALA A 58 14.50 10.41 0.09
C ALA A 58 16.00 10.43 -0.26
N ASN A 59 16.42 11.36 -1.12
CA ASN A 59 17.81 11.48 -1.56
C ASN A 59 18.76 11.80 -0.40
N ALA A 60 18.33 12.62 0.56
CA ALA A 60 19.12 12.92 1.77
C ALA A 60 19.33 11.67 2.65
N LEU A 61 18.41 10.71 2.59
CA LEU A 61 18.51 9.41 3.25
C LEU A 61 19.24 8.35 2.40
N GLY A 62 19.75 8.74 1.21
CA GLY A 62 20.46 7.83 0.30
C GLY A 62 19.56 6.90 -0.51
N LEU A 63 18.27 7.22 -0.63
CA LEU A 63 17.27 6.42 -1.34
C LEU A 63 16.64 7.25 -2.47
N THR A 64 16.18 6.57 -3.52
CA THR A 64 15.18 7.16 -4.42
C THR A 64 13.81 7.20 -3.74
N LEU A 65 12.90 8.04 -4.24
CA LEU A 65 11.54 8.12 -3.71
C LEU A 65 10.79 6.79 -3.85
N ASP A 66 10.99 6.08 -4.96
CA ASP A 66 10.32 4.81 -5.24
C ASP A 66 10.81 3.71 -4.29
N GLU A 67 12.12 3.59 -4.07
CA GLU A 67 12.71 2.68 -3.09
C GLU A 67 12.20 2.96 -1.67
N MET A 68 12.15 4.24 -1.29
CA MET A 68 11.66 4.64 0.02
C MET A 68 10.18 4.30 0.20
N LEU A 69 9.38 4.33 -0.87
CA LEU A 69 7.97 3.95 -0.87
C LEU A 69 7.74 2.44 -1.07
N GLY A 70 8.81 1.65 -1.26
CA GLY A 70 8.72 0.24 -1.63
C GLY A 70 7.86 0.04 -2.88
N ASP A 71 7.92 0.98 -3.83
CA ASP A 71 7.19 0.89 -5.09
C ASP A 71 8.00 0.12 -6.13
N ASP A 72 7.98 -1.20 -6.01
CA ASP A 72 8.61 -2.10 -6.98
C ASP A 72 7.78 -2.28 -8.26
N THR A 73 6.67 -1.53 -8.43
CA THR A 73 5.73 -1.76 -9.52
C THR A 73 6.39 -1.56 -10.89
N ALA A 74 7.30 -0.59 -11.01
CA ALA A 74 8.03 -0.36 -12.25
C ALA A 74 8.97 -1.54 -12.57
N SER A 75 9.74 -2.00 -11.58
CA SER A 75 10.64 -3.16 -11.69
C SER A 75 9.88 -4.43 -12.02
N LEU A 76 8.80 -4.73 -11.30
CA LEU A 76 7.96 -5.91 -11.52
C LEU A 76 7.29 -5.90 -12.89
N ARG A 77 6.86 -4.73 -13.39
CA ARG A 77 6.32 -4.61 -14.77
C ARG A 77 7.40 -4.89 -15.80
N SER A 78 8.60 -4.35 -15.61
CA SER A 78 9.71 -4.60 -16.53
C SER A 78 10.07 -6.08 -16.57
N GLU A 79 10.21 -6.70 -15.39
CA GLU A 79 10.49 -8.13 -15.25
C GLU A 79 9.39 -8.98 -15.91
N ALA A 80 8.12 -8.65 -15.70
CA ALA A 80 7.00 -9.36 -16.32
C ALA A 80 7.02 -9.27 -17.86
N VAL A 81 7.38 -8.10 -18.42
CA VAL A 81 7.51 -7.93 -19.87
C VAL A 81 8.68 -8.72 -20.43
N ASP A 82 9.81 -8.73 -19.73
CA ASP A 82 11.01 -9.47 -20.16
C ASP A 82 10.77 -10.98 -20.11
N LEU A 83 10.10 -11.49 -19.08
CA LEU A 83 9.66 -12.88 -19.01
C LEU A 83 8.68 -13.21 -20.14
N TRP A 84 7.68 -12.36 -20.38
CA TRP A 84 6.70 -12.57 -21.46
C TRP A 84 7.36 -12.65 -22.84
N ARG A 85 8.40 -11.85 -23.09
CA ARG A 85 9.16 -11.85 -24.34
C ARG A 85 9.96 -13.14 -24.55
N GLN A 86 10.42 -13.78 -23.47
CA GLN A 86 11.17 -15.04 -23.52
C GLN A 86 10.28 -16.25 -23.80
N LEU A 87 8.98 -16.16 -23.51
CA LEU A 87 8.03 -17.23 -23.78
C LEU A 87 7.78 -17.42 -25.28
N THR A 88 7.68 -18.67 -25.69
CA THR A 88 7.13 -19.06 -27.00
C THR A 88 5.63 -18.78 -27.07
N ASP A 89 5.08 -18.76 -28.29
CA ASP A 89 3.64 -18.53 -28.47
C ASP A 89 2.79 -19.62 -27.79
N GLY A 90 3.27 -20.87 -27.77
CA GLY A 90 2.59 -21.96 -27.06
C GLY A 90 2.52 -21.72 -25.55
N GLU A 91 3.64 -21.33 -24.94
CA GLU A 91 3.70 -21.04 -23.49
C GLU A 91 2.85 -19.81 -23.12
N ARG A 92 2.82 -18.78 -23.98
CA ARG A 92 1.93 -17.63 -23.80
C ARG A 92 0.46 -18.04 -23.82
N GLN A 93 0.06 -18.93 -24.72
CA GLN A 93 -1.32 -19.43 -24.78
C GLN A 93 -1.71 -20.21 -23.53
N ILE A 94 -0.81 -21.04 -22.99
CA ILE A 94 -1.03 -21.76 -21.73
C ILE A 94 -1.24 -20.77 -20.59
N LEU A 95 -0.38 -19.74 -20.49
CA LEU A 95 -0.44 -18.74 -19.42
C LEU A 95 -1.72 -17.90 -19.50
N LEU A 96 -2.15 -17.51 -20.71
CA LEU A 96 -3.42 -16.82 -20.94
C LEU A 96 -4.63 -17.69 -20.59
N ALA A 97 -4.60 -18.98 -20.97
CA ALA A 97 -5.68 -19.91 -20.65
C ALA A 97 -5.82 -20.10 -19.13
N ALA A 98 -4.70 -20.25 -18.41
CA ALA A 98 -4.68 -20.35 -16.96
C ALA A 98 -5.25 -19.09 -16.28
N ALA A 99 -4.81 -17.90 -16.71
CA ALA A 99 -5.28 -16.62 -16.16
C ALA A 99 -6.78 -16.41 -16.36
N ARG A 100 -7.31 -16.77 -17.54
CA ARG A 100 -8.76 -16.71 -17.83
C ARG A 100 -9.55 -17.69 -16.96
N GLY A 101 -9.03 -18.90 -16.76
CA GLY A 101 -9.66 -19.93 -15.93
C GLY A 101 -9.75 -19.55 -14.45
N GLN A 102 -8.78 -18.81 -13.90
CA GLN A 102 -8.83 -18.34 -12.51
C GLN A 102 -9.86 -17.23 -12.30
N ARG A 103 -9.93 -16.23 -13.19
CA ARG A 103 -10.93 -15.15 -13.06
C ARG A 103 -12.36 -15.68 -13.08
N ALA A 104 -12.64 -16.65 -13.95
CA ALA A 104 -13.96 -17.28 -14.01
C ALA A 104 -14.35 -18.02 -12.71
N ARG A 105 -13.37 -18.48 -11.91
CA ARG A 105 -13.62 -19.13 -10.61
C ARG A 105 -13.87 -18.11 -9.49
N GLU A 106 -13.14 -17.00 -9.50
CA GLU A 106 -13.33 -15.91 -8.54
C GLU A 106 -14.72 -15.27 -8.68
N ASP A 107 -15.18 -15.05 -9.91
CA ASP A 107 -16.51 -14.49 -10.21
C ASP A 107 -17.68 -15.41 -9.78
N THR A 108 -17.42 -16.69 -9.55
CA THR A 108 -18.42 -17.69 -9.12
C THR A 108 -18.43 -17.99 -7.63
N SER A 109 -17.61 -17.31 -6.81
CA SER A 109 -17.64 -17.50 -5.35
C SER A 109 -18.91 -16.86 -4.76
N PRO A 110 -19.87 -17.64 -4.21
CA PRO A 110 -21.13 -17.10 -3.72
C PRO A 110 -20.89 -16.23 -2.48
N THR A 111 -21.39 -15.00 -2.52
CA THR A 111 -21.63 -14.16 -1.33
C THR A 111 -22.46 -14.99 -0.34
N GLN A 112 -21.85 -15.43 0.76
CA GLN A 112 -22.61 -15.92 1.90
C GLN A 112 -23.37 -14.73 2.50
N SER A 113 -24.63 -14.56 2.09
CA SER A 113 -25.60 -13.75 2.82
C SER A 113 -25.93 -14.49 4.12
N ASN A 114 -25.36 -14.03 5.23
CA ASN A 114 -25.86 -14.35 6.56
C ASN A 114 -27.30 -13.81 6.68
N ALA A 115 -28.28 -14.65 6.38
CA ALA A 115 -29.62 -14.53 6.93
C ALA A 115 -29.69 -15.50 8.13
N SER A 116 -29.31 -15.00 9.29
CA SER A 116 -29.57 -15.65 10.57
C SER A 116 -30.46 -14.73 11.37
N ASP A 117 -31.76 -14.83 11.15
CA ASP A 117 -32.75 -14.50 12.17
C ASP A 117 -33.51 -15.81 12.48
N PRO A 118 -33.34 -16.38 13.69
CA PRO A 118 -34.16 -17.50 14.14
C PRO A 118 -35.60 -17.03 14.47
N PRO A 119 -36.62 -17.87 14.31
CA PRO A 119 -38.00 -17.51 14.65
C PRO A 119 -38.14 -17.30 16.17
N GLU A 120 -38.73 -16.17 16.57
CA GLU A 120 -39.19 -15.91 17.94
C GLU A 120 -40.18 -16.99 18.36
N ILE A 121 -39.81 -17.76 19.39
CA ILE A 121 -40.74 -18.60 20.16
C ILE A 121 -41.45 -17.65 21.14
N GLN A 122 -42.73 -17.41 20.91
CA GLN A 122 -43.58 -16.72 21.87
C GLN A 122 -44.23 -17.78 22.77
N ASP A 123 -43.73 -17.86 24.00
CA ASP A 123 -44.26 -18.72 25.06
C ASP A 123 -45.70 -18.33 25.38
N ASP A 124 -46.61 -19.29 25.24
CA ASP A 124 -47.87 -19.34 25.97
C ASP A 124 -47.55 -19.43 27.48
N LEU A 125 -47.93 -18.40 28.24
CA LEU A 125 -48.12 -18.52 29.68
C LEU A 125 -49.15 -17.51 30.17
N ASP A 126 -50.33 -18.06 30.46
CA ASP A 126 -51.42 -17.51 31.27
C ASP A 126 -50.94 -16.60 32.40
N ARG A 127 -51.52 -15.39 32.46
CA ARG A 127 -51.81 -14.72 33.75
C ARG A 127 -52.91 -13.67 33.63
N ALA A 128 -53.96 -13.93 34.41
CA ALA A 128 -55.09 -13.11 34.85
C ALA A 128 -56.37 -13.18 34.00
#